data_AF-A0A6L9LKZ5-F1
#
_entry.id   AF-A0A6L9LKZ5-F1
#
_cell.length_a   1.000
_cell.length_b   1.000
_cell.length_c   1.000
_cell.angle_alpha   90.00
_cell.angle_beta   90.00
_cell.angle_gamma   90.00
#
_symmetry.space_group_name_H-M   'P 1'
#
loop_
_entity.id
_entity.type
_entity.pdbx_description
1 polymer ?
#
loop_
_entity_poly.entity_id
_entity_poly.type
_entity_poly.pdbx_seq_one_letter_code
_entity_poly.pdbx_strand_id
1 'polypeptide(L)'
;MKKNQTTYQSADWPDQKQPIRRWLLTLVTVLAVGLIAGACLEEDVDRTFQGPYFVRFTDSSLAYKESYSKPIAIRVHNAGPILNQPITIKYTVSGTAREGKDYTIVGTKGTVVIPANKSFGEISVKLINNANNILESQSLTFNLTSVEPTSLQVGFGTGEVPIGKAFTLTIQDDCLFGGLYTGSLTVNQQTATISDVAITSTDCKNYLLSNWNTGLLTFNAIKAPLTFIDNGDNSLTIPAQASTNLGSTDTLSGTGAWNPRDRKITLNLRIKVALTNPARDTTFAFTQTYTPQ
;
A
#
# COMPACT_ATOMS: atom_id res chain seq x y z
N MET A 1 79.37 -70.63 -92.34
CA MET A 1 79.11 -71.56 -91.22
C MET A 1 79.22 -70.80 -89.90
N LYS A 2 78.13 -70.78 -89.09
CA LYS A 2 78.03 -70.62 -87.60
C LYS A 2 78.74 -69.41 -86.94
N LYS A 3 78.19 -68.67 -85.96
CA LYS A 3 77.18 -68.99 -84.93
C LYS A 3 76.65 -67.69 -84.26
N ASN A 4 75.36 -67.66 -83.91
CA ASN A 4 74.71 -66.70 -83.04
C ASN A 4 75.11 -66.89 -81.56
N GLN A 5 75.06 -65.80 -80.78
CA GLN A 5 74.86 -65.83 -79.33
C GLN A 5 73.77 -64.81 -78.95
N THR A 6 72.79 -65.28 -78.20
CA THR A 6 71.75 -64.51 -77.50
C THR A 6 71.93 -64.66 -75.99
N THR A 7 71.18 -63.82 -75.26
CA THR A 7 70.62 -63.99 -73.89
C THR A 7 71.48 -63.36 -72.75
N TYR A 8 70.96 -62.63 -71.74
CA TYR A 8 69.65 -62.57 -71.07
C TYR A 8 69.28 -61.15 -70.55
N GLN A 9 67.98 -60.81 -70.52
CA GLN A 9 67.38 -59.73 -69.73
C GLN A 9 67.14 -60.16 -68.27
N SER A 10 67.33 -59.25 -67.31
CA SER A 10 66.95 -59.41 -65.91
C SER A 10 65.68 -58.60 -65.59
N ALA A 11 64.78 -59.21 -64.81
CA ALA A 11 63.42 -58.76 -64.50
C ALA A 11 63.33 -57.54 -63.56
N ASP A 12 62.30 -56.71 -63.79
CA ASP A 12 61.82 -55.61 -62.95
C ASP A 12 60.95 -56.10 -61.78
N TRP A 13 61.07 -55.43 -60.61
CA TRP A 13 60.11 -55.46 -59.50
C TRP A 13 59.80 -54.01 -59.04
N PRO A 14 58.54 -53.65 -58.70
CA PRO A 14 58.15 -52.26 -58.41
C PRO A 14 58.26 -51.89 -56.93
N ASP A 15 58.70 -50.64 -56.65
CA ASP A 15 58.81 -50.06 -55.30
C ASP A 15 57.52 -49.32 -54.89
N GLN A 16 56.81 -49.83 -53.88
CA GLN A 16 55.54 -49.29 -53.35
C GLN A 16 55.78 -48.22 -52.27
N LYS A 17 55.78 -46.92 -52.60
CA LYS A 17 55.87 -45.82 -51.61
C LYS A 17 54.97 -44.61 -51.89
N GLN A 18 53.71 -44.80 -52.27
CA GLN A 18 52.78 -43.68 -52.53
C GLN A 18 51.41 -43.63 -51.79
N PRO A 19 50.88 -44.65 -51.09
CA PRO A 19 49.52 -44.53 -50.55
C PRO A 19 49.45 -43.64 -49.29
N ILE A 20 50.43 -43.69 -48.38
CA ILE A 20 50.32 -43.09 -47.03
C ILE A 20 50.24 -41.55 -47.06
N ARG A 21 50.96 -40.90 -47.98
CA ARG A 21 51.02 -39.43 -48.06
C ARG A 21 49.71 -38.80 -48.55
N ARG A 22 48.97 -39.49 -49.43
CA ARG A 22 47.66 -39.03 -49.90
C ARG A 22 46.61 -39.14 -48.79
N TRP A 23 46.60 -40.24 -48.03
CA TRP A 23 45.67 -40.44 -46.92
C TRP A 23 45.83 -39.41 -45.79
N LEU A 24 47.07 -39.06 -45.44
CA LEU A 24 47.34 -38.01 -44.46
C LEU A 24 46.82 -36.63 -44.91
N LEU A 25 47.01 -36.28 -46.18
CA LEU A 25 46.51 -35.03 -46.75
C LEU A 25 44.97 -34.97 -46.75
N THR A 26 44.28 -36.06 -47.14
CA THR A 26 42.82 -36.10 -47.08
C THR A 26 42.31 -36.02 -45.65
N LEU A 27 42.96 -36.71 -44.71
CA LEU A 27 42.55 -36.71 -43.30
C LEU A 27 42.73 -35.32 -42.68
N VAL A 28 43.82 -34.60 -42.99
CA VAL A 28 44.02 -33.22 -42.56
C VAL A 28 42.99 -32.27 -43.18
N THR A 29 42.64 -32.42 -44.46
CA THR A 29 41.60 -31.59 -45.07
C THR A 29 40.21 -31.88 -44.52
N VAL A 30 39.87 -33.14 -44.24
CA VAL A 30 38.58 -33.51 -43.63
C VAL A 30 38.51 -32.99 -42.19
N LEU A 31 39.62 -33.04 -41.46
CA LEU A 31 39.69 -32.52 -40.09
C LEU A 31 39.64 -30.99 -40.07
N ALA A 32 40.25 -30.31 -41.04
CA ALA A 32 40.15 -28.85 -41.21
C ALA A 32 38.73 -28.41 -41.60
N VAL A 33 38.08 -29.11 -42.53
CA VAL A 33 36.69 -28.83 -42.91
C VAL A 33 35.73 -29.15 -41.75
N GLY A 34 36.00 -30.23 -41.01
CA GLY A 34 35.25 -30.59 -39.80
C GLY A 34 35.42 -29.59 -38.65
N LEU A 35 36.61 -28.98 -38.50
CA LEU A 35 36.85 -27.91 -37.54
C LEU A 35 36.16 -26.60 -37.95
N ILE A 36 36.09 -26.29 -39.26
CA ILE A 36 35.38 -25.11 -39.77
C ILE A 36 33.86 -25.27 -39.69
N ALA A 37 33.33 -26.47 -39.95
CA ALA A 37 31.90 -26.77 -39.83
C ALA A 37 31.44 -27.01 -38.38
N GLY A 38 32.35 -27.46 -37.50
CA GLY A 38 32.12 -27.65 -36.07
C GLY A 38 32.31 -26.40 -35.22
N ALA A 39 32.85 -25.32 -35.80
CA ALA A 39 32.71 -23.98 -35.26
C ALA A 39 31.26 -23.51 -35.49
N CYS A 40 30.33 -24.12 -34.77
CA CYS A 40 29.03 -23.52 -34.53
C CYS A 40 29.30 -22.12 -34.01
N LEU A 41 28.92 -21.11 -34.78
CA LEU A 41 28.66 -19.78 -34.26
C LEU A 41 27.59 -19.98 -33.17
N GLU A 42 28.00 -19.95 -31.91
CA GLU A 42 27.08 -19.57 -30.85
C GLU A 42 26.71 -18.12 -31.18
N GLU A 43 25.61 -17.94 -31.90
CA GLU A 43 24.90 -16.66 -31.89
C GLU A 43 24.47 -16.48 -30.44
N ASP A 44 25.31 -15.77 -29.68
CA ASP A 44 24.98 -15.24 -28.37
C ASP A 44 23.81 -14.28 -28.58
N VAL A 45 22.59 -14.82 -28.50
CA VAL A 45 21.37 -14.03 -28.62
C VAL A 45 21.35 -13.11 -27.41
N ASP A 46 21.73 -11.86 -27.62
CA ASP A 46 21.68 -10.82 -26.59
C ASP A 46 20.25 -10.72 -26.05
N ARG A 47 20.01 -11.33 -24.88
CA ARG A 47 18.71 -11.34 -24.18
C ARG A 47 18.52 -10.08 -23.34
N THR A 48 19.28 -9.00 -23.59
CA THR A 48 19.03 -7.74 -22.90
C THR A 48 17.69 -7.16 -23.33
N PHE A 49 16.86 -6.81 -22.36
CA PHE A 49 15.59 -6.16 -22.62
C PHE A 49 15.84 -4.74 -23.16
N GLN A 50 15.58 -4.54 -24.45
CA GLN A 50 15.79 -3.27 -25.16
C GLN A 50 14.58 -2.32 -25.11
N GLY A 51 13.66 -2.56 -24.16
CA GLY A 51 12.47 -1.75 -23.97
C GLY A 51 11.19 -2.36 -24.56
N PRO A 52 10.08 -1.60 -24.57
CA PRO A 52 10.00 -0.18 -24.22
C PRO A 52 10.34 0.09 -22.75
N TYR A 53 11.08 1.18 -22.51
CA TYR A 53 11.39 1.68 -21.16
C TYR A 53 10.32 2.66 -20.70
N PHE A 54 10.02 2.69 -19.41
CA PHE A 54 8.90 3.46 -18.89
C PHE A 54 9.16 4.05 -17.51
N VAL A 55 8.42 5.12 -17.19
CA VAL A 55 8.30 5.66 -15.84
C VAL A 55 7.01 5.19 -15.20
N ARG A 56 7.05 4.88 -13.90
CA ARG A 56 5.89 4.36 -13.19
C ARG A 56 5.88 4.71 -11.70
N PHE A 57 4.70 4.68 -11.10
CA PHE A 57 4.57 4.38 -9.68
C PHE A 57 4.84 2.89 -9.45
N THR A 58 5.62 2.58 -8.42
CA THR A 58 5.89 1.19 -8.01
C THR A 58 4.74 0.65 -7.17
N ASP A 59 4.37 1.43 -6.16
CA ASP A 59 3.18 1.23 -5.37
C ASP A 59 1.96 1.80 -6.10
N SER A 60 0.77 1.29 -5.80
CA SER A 60 -0.49 1.81 -6.35
C SER A 60 -1.25 2.69 -5.37
N SER A 61 -0.97 2.56 -4.07
CA SER A 61 -1.62 3.37 -3.05
C SER A 61 -0.84 3.45 -1.75
N LEU A 62 -1.12 4.49 -0.97
CA LEU A 62 -0.74 4.63 0.44
C LEU A 62 -1.91 5.22 1.22
N ALA A 63 -1.96 4.97 2.53
CA ALA A 63 -2.94 5.57 3.43
C ALA A 63 -2.22 6.16 4.65
N TYR A 64 -2.56 7.39 5.00
CA TYR A 64 -2.03 8.09 6.18
C TYR A 64 -3.17 8.79 6.91
N LYS A 65 -3.07 8.84 8.24
CA LYS A 65 -3.90 9.70 9.07
C LYS A 65 -3.65 11.17 8.74
N GLU A 66 -4.69 12.00 8.78
CA GLU A 66 -4.60 13.44 8.54
C GLU A 66 -3.63 14.13 9.53
N SER A 67 -3.51 13.62 10.76
CA SER A 67 -2.52 14.10 11.73
C SER A 67 -1.05 13.79 11.38
N TYR A 68 -0.78 13.03 10.31
CA TYR A 68 0.59 12.76 9.89
C TYR A 68 1.29 14.05 9.45
N SER A 69 2.24 14.50 10.26
CA SER A 69 2.81 15.85 10.17
C SER A 69 4.02 15.99 9.24
N LYS A 70 4.61 14.87 8.80
CA LYS A 70 5.80 14.86 7.96
C LYS A 70 5.41 14.86 6.47
N PRO A 71 6.24 15.41 5.57
CA PRO A 71 6.02 15.26 4.14
C PRO A 71 6.04 13.78 3.73
N ILE A 72 5.03 13.37 2.95
CA ILE A 72 4.89 12.05 2.34
C ILE A 72 5.58 12.11 0.97
N ALA A 73 6.51 11.19 0.74
CA ALA A 73 7.21 11.06 -0.53
C ALA A 73 6.54 10.00 -1.40
N ILE A 74 5.92 10.41 -2.50
CA ILE A 74 5.38 9.52 -3.53
C ILE A 74 6.43 9.36 -4.62
N ARG A 75 6.96 8.15 -4.80
CA ARG A 75 8.08 7.88 -5.71
C ARG A 75 7.62 7.49 -7.11
N VAL A 76 8.15 8.19 -8.10
CA VAL A 76 8.09 7.81 -9.52
C VAL A 76 9.44 7.24 -9.91
N HIS A 77 9.43 6.02 -10.43
CA HIS A 77 10.64 5.27 -10.78
C HIS A 77 10.84 5.24 -12.29
N ASN A 78 12.09 5.29 -12.70
CA ASN A 78 12.54 4.94 -14.04
C ASN A 78 12.74 3.42 -14.12
N ALA A 79 11.91 2.73 -14.90
CA ALA A 79 12.02 1.32 -15.23
C ALA A 79 12.75 1.15 -16.58
N GLY A 80 13.97 1.67 -16.63
CA GLY A 80 14.87 1.63 -17.78
C GLY A 80 16.31 1.92 -17.37
N PRO A 81 17.24 2.08 -18.32
CA PRO A 81 18.61 2.47 -18.04
C PRO A 81 18.66 3.79 -17.28
N ILE A 82 19.62 3.92 -16.37
CA ILE A 82 19.88 5.20 -15.70
C ILE A 82 20.43 6.18 -16.74
N LEU A 83 19.74 7.30 -16.92
CA LEU A 83 20.13 8.33 -17.88
C LEU A 83 21.06 9.36 -17.22
N ASN A 84 22.00 9.88 -17.99
CA ASN A 84 22.90 10.97 -17.58
C ASN A 84 22.25 12.37 -17.71
N GLN A 85 20.97 12.42 -18.08
CA GLN A 85 20.14 13.62 -18.18
C GLN A 85 18.89 13.46 -17.29
N PRO A 86 18.27 14.57 -16.84
CA PRO A 86 17.05 14.48 -16.05
C PRO A 86 15.89 13.92 -16.88
N ILE A 87 15.00 13.18 -16.22
CA ILE A 87 13.72 12.74 -16.77
C ILE A 87 12.64 13.64 -16.18
N THR A 88 11.88 14.32 -17.03
CA THR A 88 10.78 15.19 -16.60
C THR A 88 9.46 14.50 -16.86
N ILE A 89 8.67 14.28 -15.82
CA ILE A 89 7.36 13.62 -15.89
C ILE A 89 6.28 14.62 -15.51
N LYS A 90 5.23 14.72 -16.31
CA LYS A 90 4.03 15.51 -15.99
C LYS A 90 2.96 14.64 -15.36
N TYR A 91 2.25 15.17 -14.39
CA TYR A 91 1.14 14.47 -13.73
C TYR A 91 -0.05 15.39 -13.46
N THR A 92 -1.23 14.81 -13.31
CA THR A 92 -2.41 15.47 -12.76
C THR A 92 -2.76 14.91 -11.38
N VAL A 93 -3.51 15.69 -10.61
CA VAL A 93 -4.05 15.29 -9.30
C VAL A 93 -5.55 15.47 -9.33
N SER A 94 -6.29 14.42 -9.00
CA SER A 94 -7.75 14.41 -8.84
C SER A 94 -8.12 13.73 -7.51
N GLY A 95 -9.41 13.59 -7.21
CA GLY A 95 -9.90 12.94 -6.00
C GLY A 95 -10.86 13.83 -5.22
N THR A 96 -11.16 13.43 -3.98
CA THR A 96 -12.08 14.16 -3.09
C THR A 96 -11.37 15.16 -2.20
N ALA A 97 -10.06 15.00 -1.96
CA ALA A 97 -9.28 15.91 -1.14
C ALA A 97 -9.03 17.26 -1.82
N ARG A 98 -9.13 18.37 -1.06
CA ARG A 98 -8.97 19.73 -1.58
C ARG A 98 -7.62 20.30 -1.19
N GLU A 99 -6.88 20.78 -2.19
CA GLU A 99 -5.60 21.46 -1.98
C GLU A 99 -5.79 22.75 -1.16
N GLY A 100 -4.86 23.02 -0.25
CA GLY A 100 -4.90 24.15 0.69
C GLY A 100 -5.83 23.96 1.88
N LYS A 101 -6.71 22.93 1.86
CA LYS A 101 -7.54 22.54 3.00
C LYS A 101 -7.08 21.22 3.62
N ASP A 102 -6.99 20.18 2.80
CA ASP A 102 -6.71 18.80 3.24
C ASP A 102 -5.22 18.43 2.97
N TYR A 103 -4.59 19.04 1.96
CA TYR A 103 -3.16 18.83 1.67
C TYR A 103 -2.50 20.03 0.98
N THR A 104 -1.16 20.00 0.91
CA THR A 104 -0.34 20.85 0.04
C THR A 104 0.67 20.01 -0.72
N ILE A 105 0.97 20.38 -1.97
CA ILE A 105 2.11 19.82 -2.72
C ILE A 105 3.32 20.70 -2.47
N VAL A 106 4.42 20.08 -2.03
CA VAL A 106 5.69 20.77 -1.81
C VAL A 106 6.46 20.79 -3.12
N GLY A 107 6.75 22.00 -3.62
CA GLY A 107 7.46 22.22 -4.89
C GLY A 107 6.50 22.50 -6.06
N THR A 108 6.91 22.12 -7.27
CA THR A 108 6.15 22.43 -8.49
C THR A 108 5.05 21.41 -8.74
N LYS A 109 3.79 21.82 -8.58
CA LYS A 109 2.63 20.98 -8.89
C LYS A 109 2.63 20.54 -10.36
N GLY A 110 2.24 19.28 -10.57
CA GLY A 110 2.05 18.69 -11.89
C GLY A 110 3.34 18.31 -12.62
N THR A 111 4.50 18.45 -11.99
CA THR A 111 5.79 17.99 -12.54
C THR A 111 6.59 17.27 -11.47
N VAL A 112 7.18 16.13 -11.83
CA VAL A 112 8.19 15.43 -11.03
C VAL A 112 9.41 15.18 -11.91
N VAL A 113 10.60 15.37 -11.34
CA VAL A 113 11.86 15.20 -12.04
C VAL A 113 12.62 14.06 -11.39
N ILE A 114 13.06 13.10 -12.19
CA ILE A 114 14.12 12.16 -11.80
C ILE A 114 15.43 12.84 -12.21
N PRO A 115 16.30 13.23 -11.26
CA PRO A 115 17.56 13.88 -11.60
C PRO A 115 18.45 12.98 -12.46
N ALA A 116 19.38 13.58 -13.20
CA ALA A 116 20.41 12.84 -13.91
C ALA A 116 21.14 11.86 -12.97
N ASN A 117 21.45 10.67 -13.46
CA ASN A 117 22.11 9.60 -12.74
C ASN A 117 21.32 9.08 -11.52
N LYS A 118 19.99 9.27 -11.49
CA LYS A 118 19.09 8.71 -10.47
C LYS A 118 18.04 7.79 -11.11
N SER A 119 17.50 6.88 -10.30
CA SER A 119 16.47 5.92 -10.71
C SER A 119 15.05 6.33 -10.29
N PHE A 120 14.90 7.36 -9.46
CA PHE A 120 13.59 7.84 -9.01
C PHE A 120 13.57 9.34 -8.71
N GLY A 121 12.36 9.88 -8.71
CA GLY A 121 12.02 11.23 -8.29
C GLY A 121 10.81 11.17 -7.36
N GLU A 122 10.60 12.24 -6.59
CA GLU A 122 9.58 12.27 -5.55
C GLU A 122 8.60 13.43 -5.74
N ILE A 123 7.31 13.13 -5.63
CA ILE A 123 6.26 14.10 -5.40
C ILE A 123 6.07 14.18 -3.88
N SER A 124 6.33 15.35 -3.30
CA SER A 124 6.22 15.55 -1.86
C SER A 124 4.87 16.18 -1.51
N VAL A 125 4.10 15.50 -0.66
CA VAL A 125 2.77 15.92 -0.22
C VAL A 125 2.79 16.12 1.29
N LYS A 126 2.31 17.26 1.78
CA LYS A 126 2.13 17.51 3.21
C LYS A 126 0.63 17.55 3.52
N LEU A 127 0.19 16.72 4.47
CA LEU A 127 -1.18 16.71 4.95
C LEU A 127 -1.42 17.90 5.87
N ILE A 128 -2.63 18.44 5.81
CA ILE A 128 -3.07 19.51 6.71
C ILE A 128 -4.02 18.86 7.70
N ASN A 129 -3.64 18.84 8.98
CA ASN A 129 -4.55 18.42 10.04
C ASN A 129 -5.63 19.49 10.21
N ASN A 130 -6.86 19.16 9.82
CA ASN A 130 -8.03 20.01 9.91
C ASN A 130 -9.16 19.31 10.67
N ALA A 131 -8.88 18.77 11.87
CA ALA A 131 -9.79 18.06 12.79
C ALA A 131 -11.24 18.59 12.99
N ASN A 132 -11.61 19.73 12.42
CA ASN A 132 -12.97 20.27 12.36
C ASN A 132 -13.71 20.02 11.01
N ASN A 133 -13.12 19.36 10.01
CA ASN A 133 -13.73 19.26 8.67
C ASN A 133 -13.72 17.82 8.12
N ILE A 134 -14.95 17.33 7.92
CA ILE A 134 -15.35 16.12 7.19
C ILE A 134 -14.86 14.81 7.81
N LEU A 135 -15.78 14.15 8.52
CA LEU A 135 -15.72 12.81 9.13
C LEU A 135 -15.60 11.65 8.10
N GLU A 136 -14.92 11.87 6.98
CA GLU A 136 -14.82 10.90 5.89
C GLU A 136 -13.40 10.86 5.33
N SER A 137 -12.92 9.65 5.03
CA SER A 137 -11.63 9.49 4.35
C SER A 137 -11.67 10.15 2.98
N GLN A 138 -10.62 10.90 2.67
CA GLN A 138 -10.48 11.61 1.40
C GLN A 138 -9.37 10.96 0.56
N SER A 139 -9.39 11.21 -0.74
CA SER A 139 -8.42 10.63 -1.66
C SER A 139 -7.78 11.66 -2.57
N LEU A 140 -6.53 11.42 -2.92
CA LEU A 140 -5.81 12.03 -4.03
C LEU A 140 -5.37 10.94 -4.99
N THR A 141 -5.70 11.10 -6.27
CA THR A 141 -5.23 10.22 -7.33
C THR A 141 -4.27 10.98 -8.23
N PHE A 142 -3.01 10.56 -8.24
CA PHE A 142 -1.97 11.05 -9.10
C PHE A 142 -1.96 10.24 -10.40
N ASN A 143 -2.01 10.92 -11.54
CA ASN A 143 -1.95 10.27 -12.86
C ASN A 143 -0.78 10.83 -13.66
N LEU A 144 0.16 9.97 -14.05
CA LEU A 144 1.23 10.34 -14.97
C LEU A 144 0.64 10.56 -16.38
N THR A 145 1.04 11.63 -17.05
CA THR A 145 0.44 12.08 -18.32
C THR A 145 1.43 12.09 -19.48
N SER A 146 2.65 12.57 -19.25
CA SER A 146 3.73 12.56 -20.24
C SER A 146 5.09 12.45 -19.58
N VAL A 147 6.08 12.05 -20.37
CA VAL A 147 7.48 11.94 -19.95
C VAL A 147 8.40 12.46 -21.05
N GLU A 148 9.47 13.12 -20.63
CA GLU A 148 10.63 13.45 -21.46
C GLU A 148 11.89 12.87 -20.80
N PRO A 149 12.80 12.23 -21.55
CA PRO A 149 12.84 12.14 -23.03
C PRO A 149 11.83 11.16 -23.65
N THR A 150 11.52 11.33 -24.94
CA THR A 150 10.62 10.47 -25.74
C THR A 150 11.06 9.01 -25.89
N SER A 151 12.29 8.67 -25.49
CA SER A 151 12.75 7.28 -25.36
C SER A 151 12.10 6.52 -24.20
N LEU A 152 11.40 7.23 -23.31
CA LEU A 152 10.63 6.67 -22.22
C LEU A 152 9.13 6.81 -22.48
N GLN A 153 8.36 5.91 -21.88
CA GLN A 153 6.90 5.90 -21.92
C GLN A 153 6.31 6.02 -20.51
N VAL A 154 5.04 6.39 -20.40
CA VAL A 154 4.35 6.41 -19.10
C VAL A 154 3.61 5.09 -18.88
N GLY A 155 3.92 4.41 -17.78
CA GLY A 155 3.32 3.13 -17.42
C GLY A 155 3.69 2.00 -18.38
N PHE A 156 3.22 0.80 -18.09
CA PHE A 156 3.46 -0.40 -18.90
C PHE A 156 2.16 -1.00 -19.44
N GLY A 157 2.17 -1.41 -20.72
CA GLY A 157 1.06 -2.10 -21.40
C GLY A 157 0.15 -1.18 -22.23
N THR A 158 -0.63 -1.78 -23.13
CA THR A 158 -1.47 -1.11 -24.15
C THR A 158 -2.98 -1.15 -23.85
N GLY A 159 -3.38 -1.46 -22.61
CA GLY A 159 -4.80 -1.53 -22.18
C GLY A 159 -5.39 -0.20 -21.69
N GLU A 160 -6.68 -0.22 -21.31
CA GLU A 160 -7.42 0.95 -20.81
C GLU A 160 -6.79 1.59 -19.54
N VAL A 161 -6.01 0.84 -18.77
CA VAL A 161 -5.22 1.35 -17.63
C VAL A 161 -3.79 0.78 -17.67
N PRO A 162 -2.80 1.53 -18.19
CA PRO A 162 -1.39 1.14 -18.14
C PRO A 162 -0.92 0.95 -16.68
N ILE A 163 -0.18 -0.12 -16.40
CA ILE A 163 0.30 -0.46 -15.06
C ILE A 163 1.22 0.65 -14.55
N GLY A 164 1.00 1.10 -13.31
CA GLY A 164 1.83 2.10 -12.63
C GLY A 164 1.67 3.53 -13.16
N LYS A 165 0.64 3.81 -13.97
CA LYS A 165 0.31 5.17 -14.41
C LYS A 165 -0.41 6.00 -13.33
N ALA A 166 -1.09 5.32 -12.41
CA ALA A 166 -1.87 5.94 -11.34
C ALA A 166 -1.37 5.53 -9.95
N PHE A 167 -1.49 6.44 -8.99
CA PHE A 167 -1.22 6.21 -7.57
C PHE A 167 -2.26 6.94 -6.73
N THR A 168 -2.83 6.27 -5.72
CA THR A 168 -3.84 6.84 -4.83
C THR A 168 -3.30 7.03 -3.42
N LEU A 169 -3.26 8.27 -2.94
CA LEU A 169 -3.03 8.59 -1.54
C LEU A 169 -4.38 8.77 -0.83
N THR A 170 -4.66 7.94 0.18
CA THR A 170 -5.82 8.08 1.05
C THR A 170 -5.44 8.87 2.29
N ILE A 171 -6.15 9.98 2.53
CA ILE A 171 -6.11 10.73 3.78
C ILE A 171 -7.22 10.16 4.67
N GLN A 172 -6.81 9.43 5.70
CA GLN A 172 -7.73 8.90 6.71
C GLN A 172 -7.97 9.98 7.74
N ASP A 173 -9.23 10.30 8.01
CA ASP A 173 -9.56 11.21 9.08
C ASP A 173 -9.18 10.60 10.45
N ASP A 174 -8.84 11.47 11.40
CA ASP A 174 -8.71 11.09 12.80
C ASP A 174 -10.04 11.35 13.49
N CYS A 175 -10.77 10.26 13.74
CA CYS A 175 -12.09 10.34 14.35
C CYS A 175 -12.07 11.20 15.62
N LEU A 176 -12.98 12.18 15.65
CA LEU A 176 -13.03 13.26 16.64
C LEU A 176 -12.97 12.78 18.10
N PHE A 177 -13.57 11.62 18.38
CA PHE A 177 -13.63 11.04 19.73
C PHE A 177 -12.63 9.91 19.95
N GLY A 178 -11.82 9.55 18.96
CA GLY A 178 -10.86 8.46 19.08
C GLY A 178 -9.77 8.78 20.10
N GLY A 179 -9.54 7.89 21.06
CA GLY A 179 -8.48 8.09 22.06
C GLY A 179 -8.73 7.40 23.39
N LEU A 180 -7.90 7.76 24.37
CA LEU A 180 -8.01 7.31 25.74
C LEU A 180 -8.59 8.43 26.62
N TYR A 181 -9.50 8.05 27.52
CA TYR A 181 -10.24 8.95 28.36
C TYR A 181 -10.23 8.48 29.82
N THR A 182 -10.35 9.44 30.73
CA THR A 182 -10.77 9.21 32.10
C THR A 182 -12.28 9.38 32.19
N GLY A 183 -13.01 8.29 32.41
CA GLY A 183 -14.45 8.29 32.68
C GLY A 183 -14.74 8.62 34.14
N SER A 184 -15.79 9.39 34.40
CA SER A 184 -16.25 9.76 35.74
C SER A 184 -17.76 9.62 35.83
N LEU A 185 -18.22 9.05 36.94
CA LEU A 185 -19.62 8.93 37.31
C LEU A 185 -19.81 9.47 38.72
N THR A 186 -20.79 10.36 38.90
CA THR A 186 -21.19 10.86 40.22
C THR A 186 -22.61 10.42 40.54
N VAL A 187 -22.80 9.69 41.65
CA VAL A 187 -24.09 9.26 42.19
C VAL A 187 -24.11 9.55 43.68
N ASN A 188 -25.16 10.23 44.17
CA ASN A 188 -25.33 10.54 45.61
C ASN A 188 -24.09 11.16 46.28
N GLN A 189 -23.44 12.12 45.60
CA GLN A 189 -22.21 12.80 46.05
C GLN A 189 -20.95 11.91 46.12
N GLN A 190 -21.04 10.63 45.77
CA GLN A 190 -19.88 9.77 45.56
C GLN A 190 -19.47 9.82 44.09
N THR A 191 -18.18 10.02 43.83
CA THR A 191 -17.62 10.02 42.48
C THR A 191 -16.65 8.87 42.33
N ALA A 192 -16.78 8.12 41.24
CA ALA A 192 -15.78 7.15 40.84
C ALA A 192 -15.31 7.43 39.43
N THR A 193 -14.04 7.12 39.23
CA THR A 193 -13.32 7.36 38.00
C THR A 193 -12.71 6.06 37.50
N ILE A 194 -12.67 5.92 36.19
CA ILE A 194 -11.96 4.85 35.52
C ILE A 194 -11.03 5.47 34.46
N SER A 195 -9.77 5.08 34.50
CA SER A 195 -8.77 5.48 33.50
C SER A 195 -8.81 4.53 32.31
N ASP A 196 -8.19 4.96 31.22
CA ASP A 196 -7.90 4.14 30.03
C ASP A 196 -9.16 3.61 29.36
N VAL A 197 -10.23 4.40 29.42
CA VAL A 197 -11.45 4.18 28.64
C VAL A 197 -11.12 4.47 27.19
N ALA A 198 -11.07 3.43 26.37
CA ALA A 198 -10.77 3.60 24.95
C ALA A 198 -12.07 3.83 24.15
N ILE A 199 -12.08 4.92 23.40
CA ILE A 199 -13.06 5.20 22.35
C ILE A 199 -12.40 4.91 21.00
N THR A 200 -13.02 4.05 20.21
CA THR A 200 -12.55 3.69 18.87
C THR A 200 -13.67 3.81 17.85
N SER A 201 -13.32 4.10 16.60
CA SER A 201 -14.23 4.10 15.46
C SER A 201 -13.47 3.79 14.18
N THR A 202 -14.13 3.12 13.25
CA THR A 202 -13.60 2.84 11.91
C THR A 202 -14.17 3.76 10.84
N ASP A 203 -15.28 4.44 11.13
CA ASP A 203 -16.04 5.27 10.18
C ASP A 203 -16.28 6.70 10.69
N CYS A 204 -15.68 7.04 11.84
CA CYS A 204 -15.80 8.32 12.55
C CYS A 204 -17.24 8.78 12.84
N LYS A 205 -18.20 7.86 12.74
CA LYS A 205 -19.62 8.08 12.99
C LYS A 205 -20.12 7.16 14.08
N ASN A 206 -19.81 5.87 13.99
CA ASN A 206 -20.15 4.86 14.97
C ASN A 206 -18.92 4.61 15.85
N TYR A 207 -19.05 4.87 17.14
CA TYR A 207 -17.98 4.74 18.12
C TYR A 207 -18.27 3.60 19.08
N LEU A 208 -17.22 2.88 19.45
CA LEU A 208 -17.20 1.87 20.49
C LEU A 208 -16.46 2.42 21.71
N LEU A 209 -17.14 2.43 22.85
CA LEU A 209 -16.59 2.75 24.15
C LEU A 209 -16.35 1.44 24.93
N SER A 210 -15.10 1.22 25.32
CA SER A 210 -14.66 0.06 26.09
C SER A 210 -14.26 0.46 27.52
N ASN A 211 -14.33 -0.47 28.47
CA ASN A 211 -13.91 -0.26 29.87
C ASN A 211 -14.61 0.92 30.56
N TRP A 212 -15.86 1.20 30.20
CA TRP A 212 -16.58 2.39 30.69
C TRP A 212 -17.19 2.24 32.09
N ASN A 213 -17.24 1.03 32.64
CA ASN A 213 -17.87 0.80 33.94
C ASN A 213 -16.98 1.29 35.09
N THR A 214 -17.41 2.35 35.77
CA THR A 214 -16.72 2.96 36.92
C THR A 214 -16.83 2.17 38.23
N GLY A 215 -17.61 1.09 38.29
CA GLY A 215 -17.78 0.24 39.48
C GLY A 215 -18.71 0.80 40.56
N LEU A 216 -19.25 2.02 40.40
CA LEU A 216 -20.26 2.58 41.30
C LEU A 216 -21.67 2.04 41.10
N LEU A 217 -21.90 1.35 39.99
CA LEU A 217 -23.16 0.68 39.71
C LEU A 217 -22.98 -0.80 40.05
N THR A 218 -23.82 -1.35 40.92
CA THR A 218 -23.74 -2.75 41.43
C THR A 218 -24.16 -3.81 40.40
N PHE A 219 -24.09 -3.51 39.10
CA PHE A 219 -24.42 -4.46 38.05
C PHE A 219 -23.19 -5.30 37.69
N ASN A 220 -23.35 -6.62 37.62
CA ASN A 220 -22.35 -7.55 37.05
C ASN A 220 -22.12 -7.33 35.52
N ALA A 221 -22.60 -6.23 34.95
CA ALA A 221 -22.57 -5.87 33.54
C ALA A 221 -21.21 -5.28 33.10
N ILE A 222 -20.10 -5.82 33.61
CA ILE A 222 -18.73 -5.26 33.51
C ILE A 222 -18.17 -5.27 32.07
N LYS A 223 -18.89 -5.78 31.06
CA LYS A 223 -18.36 -5.98 29.70
C LYS A 223 -19.34 -5.66 28.56
N ALA A 224 -20.42 -4.93 28.81
CA ALA A 224 -21.29 -4.51 27.71
C ALA A 224 -20.53 -3.50 26.83
N PRO A 225 -20.29 -3.76 25.53
CA PRO A 225 -19.79 -2.73 24.63
C PRO A 225 -20.82 -1.60 24.62
N LEU A 226 -20.39 -0.35 24.84
CA LEU A 226 -21.26 0.81 24.67
C LEU A 226 -20.96 1.43 23.32
N THR A 227 -21.93 1.41 22.41
CA THR A 227 -21.83 2.11 21.14
C THR A 227 -22.58 3.43 21.17
N PHE A 228 -22.03 4.44 20.50
CA PHE A 228 -22.68 5.73 20.31
C PHE A 228 -22.39 6.29 18.91
N ILE A 229 -23.26 7.18 18.44
CA ILE A 229 -23.25 7.75 17.10
C ILE A 229 -22.97 9.25 17.22
N ASP A 230 -22.02 9.76 16.44
CA ASP A 230 -21.86 11.19 16.20
C ASP A 230 -22.93 11.68 15.23
N ASN A 231 -23.73 12.67 15.65
CA ASN A 231 -24.74 13.27 14.79
C ASN A 231 -24.17 14.42 13.94
N GLY A 232 -22.91 14.82 14.15
CA GLY A 232 -22.22 15.88 13.40
C GLY A 232 -22.55 17.31 13.86
N ASP A 233 -23.33 17.46 14.92
CA ASP A 233 -23.77 18.74 15.49
C ASP A 233 -23.41 18.87 16.99
N ASN A 234 -22.36 18.16 17.42
CA ASN A 234 -21.95 17.96 18.82
C ASN A 234 -22.93 17.18 19.70
N SER A 235 -24.06 16.70 19.16
CA SER A 235 -24.92 15.76 19.87
C SER A 235 -24.54 14.31 19.53
N LEU A 236 -24.74 13.42 20.50
CA LEU A 236 -24.45 12.00 20.38
C LEU A 236 -25.70 11.19 20.63
N THR A 237 -25.87 10.12 19.86
CA THR A 237 -26.99 9.17 20.02
C THR A 237 -26.46 7.85 20.55
N ILE A 238 -27.02 7.33 21.64
CA ILE A 238 -26.74 5.97 22.11
C ILE A 238 -27.95 5.12 21.75
N PRO A 239 -27.89 4.36 20.63
CA PRO A 239 -28.99 3.51 20.24
C PRO A 239 -29.25 2.44 21.32
N ALA A 240 -30.50 1.97 21.37
CA ALA A 240 -30.86 0.87 22.25
C ALA A 240 -30.04 -0.37 21.89
N GLN A 241 -29.25 -0.85 22.84
CA GLN A 241 -28.36 -1.98 22.67
C GLN A 241 -28.55 -3.00 23.79
N ALA A 242 -28.55 -4.27 23.41
CA ALA A 242 -28.58 -5.40 24.32
C ALA A 242 -27.17 -5.99 24.45
N SER A 243 -26.85 -6.62 25.58
CA SER A 243 -25.59 -7.35 25.75
C SER A 243 -25.84 -8.64 26.50
N THR A 244 -25.00 -9.65 26.30
CA THR A 244 -25.03 -10.90 27.06
C THR A 244 -24.73 -10.72 28.56
N ASN A 245 -24.16 -9.57 28.94
CA ASN A 245 -23.93 -9.18 30.33
C ASN A 245 -25.10 -8.37 30.93
N LEU A 246 -26.13 -8.09 30.12
CA LEU A 246 -27.41 -7.57 30.56
C LEU A 246 -28.44 -8.72 30.53
N GLY A 247 -29.52 -8.64 31.29
CA GLY A 247 -30.61 -9.62 31.21
C GLY A 247 -31.17 -9.73 29.79
N SER A 248 -31.85 -10.83 29.46
CA SER A 248 -32.34 -11.11 28.09
C SER A 248 -33.35 -10.09 27.54
N THR A 249 -33.86 -9.19 28.37
CA THR A 249 -34.81 -8.12 28.01
C THR A 249 -34.28 -6.72 28.36
N ASP A 250 -33.05 -6.64 28.89
CA ASP A 250 -32.45 -5.40 29.35
C ASP A 250 -31.82 -4.64 28.19
N THR A 251 -31.91 -3.32 28.23
CA THR A 251 -31.36 -2.44 27.18
C THR A 251 -30.63 -1.27 27.78
N LEU A 252 -29.53 -0.87 27.14
CA LEU A 252 -28.78 0.36 27.40
C LEU A 252 -29.05 1.32 26.23
N SER A 253 -29.37 2.57 26.52
CA SER A 253 -29.67 3.60 25.52
C SER A 253 -29.35 4.97 26.09
N GLY A 254 -29.46 6.03 25.29
CA GLY A 254 -29.23 7.37 25.82
C GLY A 254 -28.94 8.43 24.77
N THR A 255 -28.47 9.56 25.27
CA THR A 255 -27.99 10.69 24.47
C THR A 255 -26.68 11.18 25.03
N GLY A 256 -25.94 11.97 24.28
CA GLY A 256 -24.74 12.60 24.77
C GLY A 256 -24.45 13.91 24.06
N ALA A 257 -23.38 14.55 24.51
CA ALA A 257 -22.88 15.78 23.91
C ALA A 257 -21.36 15.84 23.99
N TRP A 258 -20.79 16.54 23.02
CA TRP A 258 -19.37 16.87 22.91
C TRP A 258 -19.20 18.39 23.09
N ASN A 259 -18.36 18.84 24.05
CA ASN A 259 -18.04 20.26 24.27
C ASN A 259 -16.72 20.73 23.60
N PRO A 260 -16.70 21.24 22.34
CA PRO A 260 -15.50 21.57 21.55
C PRO A 260 -14.37 22.33 22.26
N ARG A 261 -14.67 23.06 23.34
CA ARG A 261 -13.71 23.83 24.12
C ARG A 261 -12.79 22.99 25.01
N ASP A 262 -13.32 21.94 25.65
CA ASP A 262 -12.60 21.22 26.73
C ASP A 262 -12.36 19.74 26.45
N ARG A 263 -12.78 19.23 25.28
CA ARG A 263 -12.56 17.84 24.84
C ARG A 263 -13.33 16.79 25.64
N LYS A 264 -14.25 17.21 26.52
CA LYS A 264 -15.11 16.32 27.31
C LYS A 264 -16.36 15.85 26.58
N ILE A 265 -16.56 14.55 26.62
CA ILE A 265 -17.80 13.88 26.17
C ILE A 265 -18.68 13.63 27.40
N THR A 266 -19.96 13.96 27.31
CA THR A 266 -20.95 13.66 28.35
C THR A 266 -22.01 12.73 27.80
N LEU A 267 -22.22 11.57 28.41
CA LEU A 267 -23.25 10.60 28.02
C LEU A 267 -24.31 10.49 29.13
N ASN A 268 -25.55 10.79 28.77
CA ASN A 268 -26.74 10.57 29.57
C ASN A 268 -27.33 9.21 29.21
N LEU A 269 -27.03 8.21 30.04
CA LEU A 269 -27.37 6.82 29.80
C LEU A 269 -28.61 6.42 30.57
N ARG A 270 -29.38 5.52 29.96
CA ARG A 270 -30.62 4.94 30.46
C ARG A 270 -30.50 3.42 30.33
N ILE A 271 -30.51 2.73 31.46
CA ILE A 271 -30.59 1.27 31.51
C ILE A 271 -32.00 0.89 31.88
N LYS A 272 -32.61 0.04 31.06
CA LYS A 272 -33.85 -0.65 31.35
C LYS A 272 -33.52 -2.06 31.82
N VAL A 273 -33.91 -2.39 33.06
CA VAL A 273 -33.71 -3.71 33.66
C VAL A 273 -35.07 -4.36 33.93
N ALA A 274 -35.27 -5.59 33.48
CA ALA A 274 -36.43 -6.39 33.84
C ALA A 274 -36.22 -7.01 35.22
N LEU A 275 -37.08 -6.68 36.18
CA LEU A 275 -37.08 -7.31 37.49
C LEU A 275 -37.93 -8.59 37.45
N THR A 276 -37.43 -9.67 38.04
CA THR A 276 -38.20 -10.89 38.26
C THR A 276 -39.17 -10.70 39.44
N ASN A 277 -40.40 -10.27 39.11
CA ASN A 277 -41.63 -10.34 39.91
C ASN A 277 -41.75 -9.38 41.14
N PRO A 278 -42.68 -8.39 41.16
CA PRO A 278 -43.71 -8.09 40.16
C PRO A 278 -43.14 -7.29 38.98
N ALA A 279 -43.53 -7.68 37.77
CA ALA A 279 -43.01 -7.23 36.48
C ALA A 279 -43.20 -5.73 36.19
N ARG A 280 -42.32 -4.90 36.75
CA ARG A 280 -42.13 -3.53 36.28
C ARG A 280 -40.70 -3.37 35.81
N ASP A 281 -40.56 -3.06 34.52
CA ASP A 281 -39.30 -2.61 33.96
C ASP A 281 -38.82 -1.40 34.78
N THR A 282 -37.68 -1.55 35.44
CA THR A 282 -37.08 -0.44 36.17
C THR A 282 -36.10 0.26 35.26
N THR A 283 -36.25 1.57 35.13
CA THR A 283 -35.29 2.39 34.40
C THR A 283 -34.39 3.14 35.37
N PHE A 284 -33.09 2.98 35.21
CA PHE A 284 -32.08 3.81 35.84
C PHE A 284 -31.46 4.76 34.83
N ALA A 285 -31.37 6.04 35.17
CA ALA A 285 -30.69 7.05 34.37
C ALA A 285 -29.48 7.58 35.13
N PHE A 286 -28.36 7.74 34.44
CA PHE A 286 -27.11 8.27 35.01
C PHE A 286 -26.28 8.96 33.95
N THR A 287 -25.43 9.89 34.37
CA THR A 287 -24.57 10.67 33.49
C THR A 287 -23.12 10.29 33.73
N GLN A 288 -22.40 10.01 32.65
CA GLN A 288 -20.95 9.82 32.67
C GLN A 288 -20.26 10.90 31.87
N THR A 289 -19.13 11.36 32.37
CA THR A 289 -18.27 12.33 31.67
C THR A 289 -16.93 11.68 31.38
N TYR A 290 -16.46 11.82 30.14
CA TYR A 290 -15.18 11.30 29.67
C TYR A 290 -14.28 12.49 29.34
N THR A 291 -13.18 12.61 30.06
CA THR A 291 -12.16 13.66 29.85
C THR A 291 -10.96 13.02 29.16
N PRO A 292 -10.43 13.57 28.06
CA PRO A 292 -9.26 13.01 27.38
C PRO A 292 -8.08 12.95 28.33
N GLN A 293 -7.28 11.89 28.20
CA GLN A 293 -5.99 11.74 28.89
C GLN A 293 -4.87 12.52 28.18
#